data_AF-A0A349JA84-F1
#
_entry.id   AF-A0A349JA84-F1
#
_cell.length_a   1.000
_cell.length_b   1.000
_cell.length_c   1.000
_cell.angle_alpha   90.00
_cell.angle_beta   90.00
_cell.angle_gamma   90.00
#
_symmetry.space_group_name_H-M   'P 1'
#
loop_
_entity.id
_entity.type
_entity.pdbx_description
1 polymer ?
#
loop_
_entity_poly.entity_id
_entity_poly.type
_entity_poly.pdbx_seq_one_letter_code
_entity_poly.pdbx_strand_id
1 'polypeptide(L)'
;QWLAKEPSASFPSSHASIAWAISVAACCWVRHPLVITGLLLSALLVAWSRVALGVHFPSDMVAGMGVGALSAWAMLRPTRWLAQRLGRGFAAAAVQ
;
A
#
# COMPACT_ATOMS: atom_id res chain seq x y z
N GLN A 1 -1.92 -27.75 -3.18
CA GLN A 1 -2.36 -26.55 -3.93
C GLN A 1 -3.72 -26.88 -4.54
N TRP A 2 -4.78 -26.13 -4.21
CA TRP A 2 -6.17 -26.56 -4.47
C TRP A 2 -6.86 -25.81 -5.63
N LEU A 3 -6.22 -24.78 -6.18
CA LEU A 3 -6.70 -24.02 -7.34
C LEU A 3 -5.71 -24.12 -8.49
N ALA A 4 -6.22 -24.28 -9.70
CA ALA A 4 -5.43 -24.23 -10.92
C ALA A 4 -4.75 -22.85 -11.05
N LYS A 5 -3.45 -22.87 -11.32
CA LYS A 5 -2.62 -21.67 -11.40
C LYS A 5 -2.64 -21.15 -12.83
N GLU A 6 -3.25 -19.98 -13.05
CA GLU A 6 -3.12 -19.24 -14.31
C GLU A 6 -1.64 -18.96 -14.60
N PRO A 7 -1.16 -19.10 -15.85
CA PRO A 7 0.24 -18.87 -16.23
C PRO A 7 0.53 -17.36 -16.26
N SER A 8 0.57 -16.76 -15.07
CA SER A 8 0.91 -15.36 -14.84
C SER A 8 2.11 -15.29 -13.91
N ALA A 9 2.96 -14.27 -14.11
CA ALA A 9 4.12 -14.02 -13.26
C ALA A 9 3.66 -13.93 -11.79
N SER A 10 4.01 -14.94 -11.01
CA SER A 10 3.53 -15.09 -9.62
C SER A 10 4.31 -14.23 -8.63
N PHE A 11 5.38 -13.57 -9.12
CA PHE A 11 6.32 -12.80 -8.35
C PHE A 11 6.57 -11.44 -8.98
N PRO A 12 6.51 -10.33 -8.20
CA PRO A 12 5.91 -10.23 -6.87
C PRO A 12 4.37 -10.33 -6.94
N SER A 13 3.70 -10.66 -5.83
CA SER A 13 2.23 -10.76 -5.83
C SER A 13 1.58 -9.38 -5.97
N SER A 14 0.84 -9.13 -7.06
CA SER A 14 0.11 -7.86 -7.27
C SER A 14 -0.89 -7.55 -6.17
N HIS A 15 -1.56 -8.56 -5.61
CA HIS A 15 -2.51 -8.38 -4.52
C HIS A 15 -1.80 -7.90 -3.24
N ALA A 16 -0.63 -8.46 -2.93
CA ALA A 16 0.18 -8.02 -1.79
C ALA A 16 0.69 -6.59 -2.01
N SER A 17 1.20 -6.28 -3.20
CA SER A 17 1.71 -4.95 -3.55
C SER A 17 0.65 -3.86 -3.45
N ILE A 18 -0.55 -4.09 -4.00
CA ILE A 18 -1.65 -3.11 -3.96
C ILE A 18 -2.15 -2.91 -2.52
N ALA A 19 -2.41 -4.00 -1.79
CA ALA A 19 -2.92 -3.91 -0.43
C ALA A 19 -1.94 -3.15 0.48
N TRP A 20 -0.64 -3.44 0.38
CA TRP A 20 0.37 -2.73 1.17
C TRP A 20 0.57 -1.28 0.76
N ALA A 21 0.54 -0.97 -0.54
CA ALA A 21 0.64 0.40 -1.01
C ALA A 21 -0.50 1.27 -0.45
N ILE A 22 -1.73 0.77 -0.44
CA ILE A 22 -2.89 1.47 0.10
C ILE A 22 -2.75 1.67 1.62
N SER A 23 -2.41 0.61 2.36
CA SER A 23 -2.31 0.70 3.83
C SER A 23 -1.19 1.65 4.27
N VAL A 24 -0.04 1.65 3.57
CA VAL A 24 1.07 2.58 3.85
C VAL A 24 0.71 4.02 3.45
N ALA A 25 0.02 4.22 2.33
CA ALA A 25 -0.47 5.55 1.93
C ALA A 25 -1.48 6.11 2.94
N ALA A 26 -2.35 5.26 3.49
CA ALA A 26 -3.35 5.65 4.49
C ALA A 26 -2.70 6.22 5.77
N CYS A 27 -1.55 5.69 6.20
CA CYS A 27 -0.78 6.25 7.33
C CYS A 27 -0.43 7.74 7.16
N CYS A 28 -0.42 8.24 5.92
CA CYS A 28 -0.03 9.61 5.63
C CYS A 28 -1.20 10.60 5.60
N TRP A 29 -2.42 10.14 5.33
CA TRP A 29 -3.60 10.99 5.10
C TRP A 29 -4.72 10.75 6.12
N VAL A 30 -4.77 9.57 6.73
CA VAL A 30 -5.76 9.23 7.76
C VAL A 30 -5.19 9.57 9.13
N ARG A 31 -5.94 10.31 9.94
CA ARG A 31 -5.55 10.65 11.32
C ARG A 31 -6.13 9.73 12.39
N HIS A 32 -6.95 8.78 11.98
CA HIS A 32 -7.64 7.86 12.89
C HIS A 32 -6.86 6.55 13.03
N PRO A 33 -6.21 6.27 14.17
CA PRO A 33 -5.29 5.13 14.32
C PRO A 33 -6.00 3.79 14.12
N LEU A 34 -7.27 3.66 14.54
CA LEU A 34 -8.03 2.42 14.35
C LEU A 34 -8.25 2.07 12.87
N VAL A 35 -8.38 3.09 12.01
CA VAL A 35 -8.55 2.87 10.55
C VAL A 35 -7.24 2.37 9.95
N ILE A 36 -6.11 2.96 10.35
CA ILE A 36 -4.78 2.53 9.91
C ILE A 36 -4.52 1.09 10.33
N THR A 37 -4.76 0.76 11.59
CA THR A 37 -4.58 -0.61 12.10
C THR A 37 -5.51 -1.59 11.37
N GLY A 38 -6.76 -1.22 11.13
CA GLY A 38 -7.70 -2.05 10.35
C GLY A 38 -7.22 -2.34 8.93
N LEU A 39 -6.64 -1.34 8.24
CA LEU A 39 -6.09 -1.48 6.89
C LEU A 39 -4.81 -2.34 6.86
N LEU A 40 -3.95 -2.23 7.87
CA LEU A 40 -2.77 -3.09 7.97
C LEU A 40 -3.16 -4.54 8.23
N LEU A 41 -4.11 -4.76 9.14
CA LEU A 41 -4.64 -6.10 9.42
C LEU A 41 -5.32 -6.70 8.19
N SER A 42 -6.16 -5.94 7.48
CA SER A 42 -6.80 -6.45 6.27
C SER A 42 -5.79 -6.82 5.18
N ALA A 43 -4.72 -6.03 5.00
CA ALA A 43 -3.63 -6.35 4.07
C ALA A 43 -2.90 -7.65 4.46
N LEU A 44 -2.69 -7.88 5.76
CA LEU A 44 -2.12 -9.14 6.26
C LEU A 44 -3.07 -10.32 6.04
N LEU A 45 -4.38 -10.15 6.25
CA LEU A 45 -5.38 -11.18 5.96
C LEU A 45 -5.42 -11.54 4.47
N VAL A 46 -5.30 -10.54 3.59
CA VAL A 46 -5.19 -10.78 2.15
C VAL A 46 -3.94 -11.60 1.86
N ALA A 47 -2.77 -11.22 2.36
CA ALA A 47 -1.53 -11.98 2.17
C ALA A 47 -1.67 -13.43 2.67
N TRP A 48 -2.25 -13.62 3.86
CA TRP A 48 -2.50 -14.94 4.44
C TRP A 48 -3.43 -15.79 3.59
N SER A 49 -4.54 -15.23 3.10
CA SER A 49 -5.49 -15.97 2.25
C SER A 49 -4.81 -16.55 1.01
N ARG A 50 -3.87 -15.81 0.41
CA ARG A 50 -3.14 -16.24 -0.79
C ARG A 50 -2.11 -17.34 -0.50
N VAL A 51 -1.49 -17.31 0.68
CA VAL A 51 -0.60 -18.40 1.15
C VAL A 51 -1.41 -19.64 1.51
N ALA A 52 -2.53 -19.48 2.22
CA ALA A 52 -3.40 -20.58 2.65
C ALA A 52 -4.04 -21.34 1.47
N LEU A 53 -4.41 -20.63 0.40
CA LEU A 53 -4.87 -21.24 -0.85
C LEU A 53 -3.74 -22.00 -1.60
N GLY A 54 -2.49 -21.84 -1.15
CA GLY A 54 -1.30 -22.46 -1.75
C GLY A 54 -0.95 -21.89 -3.11
N VAL A 55 -1.44 -20.70 -3.47
CA VAL A 55 -1.20 -20.09 -4.79
C VAL A 55 0.06 -19.22 -4.84
N HIS A 56 0.58 -18.82 -3.68
CA HIS A 56 1.82 -18.04 -3.55
C HIS A 56 2.66 -18.56 -2.39
N PHE A 57 3.98 -18.42 -2.52
CA PHE A 57 4.90 -18.67 -1.42
C PHE A 57 4.90 -17.49 -0.43
N PRO A 58 5.19 -17.73 0.86
CA PRO A 58 5.36 -16.64 1.84
C PRO A 58 6.38 -15.58 1.40
N SER A 59 7.45 -15.99 0.71
CA SER A 59 8.46 -15.10 0.12
C SER A 59 7.87 -14.13 -0.91
N ASP A 60 6.89 -14.58 -1.72
CA ASP A 60 6.24 -13.76 -2.74
C ASP A 60 5.41 -12.64 -2.11
N MET A 61 4.82 -12.93 -0.95
CA MET A 61 4.08 -11.95 -0.16
C MET A 61 5.03 -10.93 0.44
N VAL A 62 6.11 -11.34 1.11
CA VAL A 62 7.09 -10.41 1.69
C VAL A 62 7.68 -9.47 0.63
N ALA A 63 8.01 -10.00 -0.55
CA ALA A 63 8.49 -9.19 -1.67
C ALA A 63 7.41 -8.19 -2.14
N GLY A 64 6.16 -8.62 -2.28
CA GLY A 64 5.04 -7.74 -2.65
C GLY A 64 4.78 -6.64 -1.60
N MET A 65 4.86 -6.97 -0.31
CA MET A 65 4.74 -6.01 0.79
C MET A 65 5.82 -4.92 0.69
N GLY A 66 7.07 -5.33 0.44
CA GLY A 66 8.19 -4.41 0.23
C GLY A 66 7.99 -3.51 -0.99
N VAL A 67 7.59 -4.08 -2.13
CA VAL A 67 7.28 -3.31 -3.35
C VAL A 67 6.15 -2.31 -3.12
N GLY A 68 5.07 -2.72 -2.45
CA GLY A 68 3.95 -1.84 -2.10
C GLY A 68 4.37 -0.68 -1.20
N ALA A 69 5.13 -0.96 -0.15
CA ALA A 69 5.64 0.07 0.77
C ALA A 69 6.58 1.07 0.08
N LEU A 70 7.50 0.58 -0.76
CA LEU A 70 8.42 1.43 -1.53
C LEU A 70 7.67 2.28 -2.55
N SER A 71 6.66 1.72 -3.22
CA SER A 71 5.83 2.44 -4.18
C SER A 71 5.05 3.56 -3.50
N ALA A 72 4.41 3.27 -2.36
CA ALA A 72 3.73 4.29 -1.55
C ALA A 72 4.71 5.38 -1.12
N TRP A 73 5.89 5.03 -0.59
CA TRP A 73 6.90 6.00 -0.20
C TRP A 73 7.36 6.90 -1.36
N ALA A 74 7.62 6.31 -2.54
CA ALA A 74 8.04 7.04 -3.73
C ALA A 74 6.96 8.03 -4.18
N MET A 75 5.69 7.65 -4.09
CA MET A 75 4.56 8.48 -4.49
C MET A 75 4.22 9.57 -3.47
N LEU A 76 4.42 9.30 -2.17
CA LEU A 76 4.14 10.23 -1.07
C LEU A 76 5.11 11.41 -1.01
N ARG A 77 6.35 11.26 -1.47
CA ARG A 77 7.35 12.34 -1.48
C ARG A 77 6.93 13.55 -2.34
N PRO A 78 6.62 13.39 -3.64
CA PRO A 78 6.20 14.50 -4.48
C PRO A 78 4.81 15.03 -4.11
N THR A 79 3.86 14.18 -3.70
CA THR A 79 2.51 14.64 -3.31
C THR A 79 2.52 15.48 -2.04
N ARG A 80 3.31 15.12 -1.03
CA ARG A 80 3.47 15.95 0.18
C ARG A 80 4.16 17.28 -0.13
N TRP A 81 5.18 17.27 -0.96
CA TRP A 81 5.86 18.48 -1.42
C TRP A 81 4.90 19.41 -2.18
N LEU A 82 4.12 18.87 -3.12
CA LEU A 82 3.16 19.64 -3.91
C LEU A 82 2.02 20.18 -3.03
N ALA A 83 1.46 19.35 -2.15
CA ALA A 83 0.42 19.77 -1.22
C ALA A 83 0.89 20.90 -0.29
N GLN A 84 2.14 20.85 0.20
CA GLN A 84 2.71 21.93 0.99
C GLN A 84 2.91 23.22 0.18
N ARG A 85 3.32 23.12 -1.09
CA ARG A 85 3.50 24.30 -1.96
C ARG A 85 2.17 24.97 -2.31
N LEU A 86 1.16 24.19 -2.68
CA LEU A 86 -0.17 24.71 -2.99
C LEU A 86 -0.83 25.31 -1.73
N GLY A 87 -0.76 24.62 -0.59
CA GLY A 87 -1.30 25.14 0.67
C GLY A 87 -0.65 26.45 1.14
N ARG A 88 0.67 26.60 0.96
CA ARG A 88 1.38 27.87 1.24
C ARG A 88 1.01 28.99 0.26
N GLY A 89 0.79 28.67 -1.02
CA GLY A 89 0.38 29.65 -2.03
C GLY A 89 -1.00 30.24 -1.74
N PHE A 90 -1.98 29.40 -1.38
CA PHE A 90 -3.31 29.87 -0.98
C PHE A 90 -3.30 30.63 0.34
N ALA A 91 -2.52 30.18 1.33
CA ALA A 91 -2.39 30.90 2.60
C ALA A 91 -1.73 32.28 2.44
N ALA A 92 -0.73 32.41 1.55
CA ALA A 92 -0.10 33.69 1.25
C ALA A 92 -1.04 34.64 0.49
N ALA A 93 -1.82 34.11 -0.47
CA ALA A 93 -2.79 34.90 -1.23
C ALA A 93 -4.00 35.35 -0.39
N ALA A 94 -4.35 34.62 0.68
CA ALA A 94 -5.46 34.98 1.57
C ALA A 94 -5.08 36.04 2.65
N VAL A 95 -3.80 36.35 2.80
CA VAL A 95 -3.27 37.32 3.78
C VAL A 95 -2.98 38.70 3.15
N GLN A 96 -3.04 38.81 1.82
CA GLN A 96 -2.93 40.06 1.06
C GLN A 96 -4.31 40.62 0.73
#